data_AF-A0A9W6B050-F1
#
_entry.id   AF-A0A9W6B050-F1
#
_cell.length_a   1.000
_cell.length_b   1.000
_cell.length_c   1.000
_cell.angle_alpha   90.00
_cell.angle_beta   90.00
_cell.angle_gamma   90.00
#
_symmetry.space_group_name_H-M   'P 1'
#
loop_
_entity.id
_entity.type
_entity.pdbx_description
1 polymer ?
#
loop_
_entity_poly.entity_id
_entity_poly.type
_entity_poly.pdbx_seq_one_letter_code
_entity_poly.pdbx_strand_id
1 'polypeptide(L)'
;MLTKNDFTNFDSVAIWEPQNSVNNFDNLNDEEKVKCFKTKNTVKKLDGSSIKTMIHGMKKDRIIVGKNPGDKGKDIDNHTLLAFHIQGKSNDASLAAALYNTNFWGAFMTDLNHEYNSNSSNVKAKILDVEHLFDRLKQLNITTNNNDDIKFIAIGNDAFNTFKDYFNELKNHNHNNKINVISDRQFEFNDNNNHYLITRIPDYSGNNQGPRENDWNLTKVNKIIKSIK
;
A
#
# COMPACT_ATOMS: atom_id res chain seq x y z
N MET A 1 -12.85 -19.49 3.54
CA MET A 1 -11.57 -19.16 4.19
C MET A 1 -10.57 -18.90 3.09
N LEU A 2 -9.81 -17.79 3.14
CA LEU A 2 -8.81 -17.49 2.11
C LEU A 2 -7.66 -18.49 2.15
N THR A 3 -7.09 -18.75 0.98
CA THR A 3 -5.98 -19.65 0.69
C THR A 3 -4.97 -18.93 -0.20
N LYS A 4 -3.77 -19.49 -0.37
CA LYS A 4 -2.74 -18.90 -1.25
C LYS A 4 -3.23 -18.68 -2.69
N ASN A 5 -4.12 -19.53 -3.19
CA ASN A 5 -4.61 -19.48 -4.56
C ASN A 5 -5.57 -18.32 -4.80
N ASP A 6 -6.13 -17.75 -3.73
CA ASP A 6 -7.02 -16.60 -3.83
C ASP A 6 -6.24 -15.32 -4.15
N PHE A 7 -4.91 -15.30 -3.96
CA PHE A 7 -4.02 -14.17 -4.22
C PHE A 7 -3.40 -14.22 -5.63
N THR A 8 -2.90 -13.09 -6.09
CA THR A 8 -2.15 -12.88 -7.33
C THR A 8 -0.75 -12.35 -7.00
N ASN A 9 0.10 -12.25 -8.00
CA ASN A 9 1.45 -11.69 -7.85
C ASN A 9 1.48 -10.15 -7.69
N PHE A 10 0.33 -9.47 -7.73
CA PHE A 10 0.18 -8.06 -7.36
C PHE A 10 -0.15 -7.89 -5.87
N ASP A 11 -0.63 -8.95 -5.22
CA ASP A 11 -1.07 -8.89 -3.84
C ASP A 11 0.09 -9.15 -2.89
N SER A 12 0.21 -8.28 -1.90
CA SER A 12 1.24 -8.36 -0.87
C SER A 12 0.69 -8.04 0.51
N VAL A 13 1.46 -8.35 1.54
CA VAL A 13 1.21 -7.93 2.92
C VAL A 13 2.42 -7.12 3.42
N ALA A 14 2.15 -6.02 4.12
CA ALA A 14 3.14 -5.12 4.70
C ALA A 14 3.83 -5.73 5.93
N ILE A 15 4.52 -6.85 5.75
CA ILE A 15 5.30 -7.53 6.79
C ILE A 15 6.68 -7.82 6.24
N TRP A 16 7.71 -7.42 6.98
CA TRP A 16 9.11 -7.71 6.69
C TRP A 16 9.85 -7.95 8.00
N GLU A 17 10.46 -9.11 8.16
CA GLU A 17 11.30 -9.39 9.33
C GLU A 17 12.61 -8.58 9.23
N PRO A 18 12.90 -7.65 10.16
CA PRO A 18 14.15 -6.89 10.14
C PRO A 18 15.34 -7.83 10.34
N GLN A 19 16.49 -7.56 9.69
CA GLN A 19 17.64 -8.48 9.69
C GLN A 19 18.25 -8.75 11.06
N ASN A 20 17.98 -7.89 12.05
CA ASN A 20 18.37 -8.08 13.44
C ASN A 20 17.16 -7.76 14.31
N SER A 21 17.01 -8.41 15.46
CA SER A 21 16.10 -7.95 16.51
C SER A 21 16.55 -6.54 16.92
N VAL A 22 15.87 -5.52 16.40
CA VAL A 22 16.26 -4.13 16.64
C VAL A 22 15.70 -3.71 17.98
N ASN A 23 16.47 -3.96 19.05
CA ASN A 23 16.21 -3.33 20.33
C ASN A 23 16.28 -1.80 20.09
N ASN A 24 15.19 -1.10 20.38
CA ASN A 24 15.04 0.35 20.20
C ASN A 24 15.00 0.85 18.74
N PHE A 25 14.26 0.19 17.84
CA PHE A 25 14.04 0.67 16.47
C PHE A 25 13.67 2.16 16.39
N ASP A 26 12.86 2.65 17.31
CA ASP A 26 12.43 4.06 17.32
C ASP A 26 13.59 5.05 17.54
N ASN A 27 14.67 4.63 18.21
CA ASN A 27 15.85 5.45 18.50
C ASN A 27 16.85 5.52 17.33
N LEU A 28 16.68 4.68 16.31
CA LEU A 28 17.52 4.69 15.12
C LEU A 28 17.25 5.93 14.26
N ASN A 29 18.28 6.43 13.58
CA ASN A 29 18.10 7.43 12.54
C ASN A 29 17.47 6.82 11.27
N ASP A 30 17.04 7.67 10.33
CA ASP A 30 16.29 7.20 9.16
C ASP A 30 17.09 6.22 8.29
N GLU A 31 18.40 6.44 8.11
CA GLU A 31 19.26 5.56 7.32
C GLU A 31 19.41 4.18 7.98
N GLU A 32 19.58 4.15 9.30
CA GLU A 32 19.67 2.93 10.10
C GLU A 32 18.36 2.14 10.06
N LYS A 33 17.20 2.82 10.18
CA LYS A 33 15.89 2.19 10.05
C LYS A 33 15.71 1.50 8.70
N VAL A 34 16.09 2.17 7.61
CA VAL A 34 16.05 1.58 6.26
C VAL A 34 17.02 0.40 6.14
N LYS A 35 18.24 0.51 6.71
CA LYS A 35 19.23 -0.58 6.70
C LYS A 35 18.71 -1.85 7.35
N CYS A 36 17.84 -1.77 8.37
CA CYS A 36 17.23 -2.95 8.99
C CYS A 36 16.41 -3.81 8.00
N PHE A 37 15.89 -3.21 6.94
CA PHE A 37 15.06 -3.88 5.93
C PHE A 37 15.79 -4.09 4.59
N LYS A 38 17.02 -3.57 4.41
CA LYS A 38 17.81 -3.82 3.20
C LYS A 38 18.41 -5.22 3.24
N THR A 39 17.68 -6.23 2.73
CA THR A 39 18.23 -7.58 2.65
C THR A 39 19.24 -7.70 1.51
N LYS A 40 20.48 -8.13 1.83
CA LYS A 40 21.51 -8.36 0.79
C LYS A 40 21.15 -9.48 -0.19
N ASN A 41 20.41 -10.52 0.22
CA ASN A 41 20.10 -11.68 -0.64
C ASN A 41 19.02 -12.61 -0.04
N THR A 42 17.73 -12.30 -0.15
CA THR A 42 16.69 -13.36 -0.33
C THR A 42 15.30 -12.76 -0.47
N VAL A 43 14.63 -13.13 -1.55
CA VAL A 43 13.18 -13.18 -1.57
C VAL A 43 12.79 -14.26 -0.55
N LYS A 44 12.26 -13.89 0.62
CA LYS A 44 11.70 -14.90 1.54
C LYS A 44 10.38 -15.38 0.90
N LYS A 45 10.48 -16.36 -0.02
CA LYS A 45 9.31 -17.11 -0.47
C LYS A 45 8.71 -17.74 0.79
N LEU A 46 7.52 -17.31 1.14
CA LEU A 46 6.82 -17.78 2.33
C LEU A 46 6.41 -19.24 2.10
N ASP A 47 6.76 -20.13 3.02
CA ASP A 47 6.25 -21.50 2.99
C ASP A 47 4.76 -21.57 3.38
N GLY A 48 4.11 -22.70 3.13
CA GLY A 48 2.65 -22.85 3.29
C GLY A 48 2.12 -22.54 4.70
N SER A 49 2.90 -22.82 5.75
CA SER A 49 2.57 -22.45 7.14
C SER A 49 2.66 -20.94 7.36
N SER A 50 3.70 -20.30 6.81
CA SER A 50 3.91 -18.87 6.91
C SER A 50 2.82 -18.08 6.19
N ILE A 51 2.35 -18.56 5.04
CA ILE A 51 1.25 -17.95 4.28
C ILE A 51 -0.06 -17.97 5.08
N LYS A 52 -0.41 -19.09 5.71
CA LYS A 52 -1.64 -19.18 6.52
C LYS A 52 -1.62 -18.20 7.70
N THR A 53 -0.48 -18.11 8.40
CA THR A 53 -0.28 -17.15 9.48
C THR A 53 -0.37 -15.70 8.98
N MET A 54 0.21 -15.39 7.82
CA MET A 54 0.13 -14.05 7.23
C MET A 54 -1.27 -13.68 6.77
N ILE A 55 -1.99 -14.59 6.11
CA ILE A 55 -3.39 -14.37 5.72
C ILE A 55 -4.25 -14.11 6.97
N HIS A 56 -4.00 -14.83 8.07
CA HIS A 56 -4.75 -14.66 9.31
C HIS A 56 -4.38 -13.37 10.06
N GLY A 57 -3.11 -12.97 10.05
CA GLY A 57 -2.62 -11.75 10.69
C GLY A 57 -2.76 -10.47 9.86
N MET A 58 -3.20 -10.58 8.60
CA MET A 58 -3.37 -9.44 7.70
C MET A 58 -4.49 -8.51 8.20
N LYS A 59 -4.17 -7.22 8.30
CA LYS A 59 -5.14 -6.17 8.63
C LYS A 59 -5.99 -5.87 7.40
N LYS A 60 -7.27 -6.21 7.47
CA LYS A 60 -8.23 -6.04 6.38
C LYS A 60 -8.85 -4.65 6.30
N ASP A 61 -8.63 -3.82 7.30
CA ASP A 61 -9.11 -2.44 7.41
C ASP A 61 -8.00 -1.42 7.10
N ARG A 62 -6.81 -1.90 6.70
CA ARG A 62 -5.64 -1.09 6.35
C ARG A 62 -5.11 -1.57 5.00
N ILE A 63 -5.10 -0.66 4.04
CA ILE A 63 -4.74 -0.97 2.65
C ILE A 63 -3.69 0.02 2.17
N ILE A 64 -2.64 -0.47 1.53
CA ILE A 64 -1.59 0.35 0.94
C ILE A 64 -1.62 0.14 -0.57
N VAL A 65 -1.68 1.23 -1.31
CA VAL A 65 -1.93 1.20 -2.75
C VAL A 65 -0.82 1.95 -3.46
N GLY A 66 0.01 1.20 -4.17
CA GLY A 66 0.96 1.71 -5.14
C GLY A 66 0.28 2.06 -6.46
N LYS A 67 1.04 2.67 -7.37
CA LYS A 67 0.54 3.00 -8.70
C LYS A 67 0.55 1.79 -9.63
N ASN A 68 1.72 1.17 -9.77
CA ASN A 68 1.95 0.08 -10.71
C ASN A 68 3.21 -0.72 -10.31
N PRO A 69 3.27 -2.01 -10.66
CA PRO A 69 4.43 -2.83 -10.37
C PRO A 69 5.59 -2.49 -11.32
N GLY A 70 6.81 -2.57 -10.81
CA GLY A 70 8.03 -2.45 -11.63
C GLY A 70 8.27 -3.69 -12.50
N ASP A 71 9.17 -3.60 -13.48
CA ASP A 71 9.41 -4.67 -14.47
C ASP A 71 9.80 -6.02 -13.86
N LYS A 72 10.47 -5.99 -12.71
CA LYS A 72 10.86 -7.21 -11.99
C LYS A 72 9.70 -7.99 -11.39
N GLY A 73 8.49 -7.40 -11.32
CA GLY A 73 7.29 -8.12 -10.96
C GLY A 73 6.85 -9.15 -12.01
N LYS A 74 7.33 -9.02 -13.27
CA LYS A 74 7.01 -9.94 -14.38
C LYS A 74 7.42 -11.38 -14.12
N ASP A 75 8.49 -11.57 -13.35
CA ASP A 75 9.08 -12.89 -13.09
C ASP A 75 8.49 -13.58 -11.84
N ILE A 76 7.49 -12.98 -11.20
CA ILE A 76 6.85 -13.53 -9.99
C ILE A 76 5.69 -14.44 -10.39
N ASP A 77 5.74 -15.69 -9.92
CA ASP A 77 4.69 -16.69 -10.15
C ASP A 77 3.31 -16.16 -9.71
N ASN A 78 2.32 -16.29 -10.59
CA ASN A 78 0.93 -16.02 -10.24
C ASN A 78 0.51 -16.93 -9.07
N HIS A 79 -0.35 -16.43 -8.17
CA HIS A 79 -0.69 -17.07 -6.88
C HIS A 79 0.37 -17.01 -5.77
N THR A 80 1.33 -16.09 -5.88
CA THR A 80 2.28 -15.82 -4.81
C THR A 80 1.86 -14.58 -4.01
N LEU A 81 1.38 -14.78 -2.78
CA LEU A 81 1.25 -13.68 -1.82
C LEU A 81 2.65 -13.29 -1.31
N LEU A 82 2.98 -12.01 -1.43
CA LEU A 82 4.32 -11.52 -1.12
C LEU A 82 4.40 -10.80 0.25
N ALA A 83 5.58 -10.83 0.86
CA ALA A 83 5.95 -10.02 2.03
C ALA A 83 6.63 -8.73 1.53
N PHE A 84 5.87 -7.63 1.41
CA PHE A 84 6.20 -6.51 0.50
C PHE A 84 6.44 -7.00 -0.95
N HIS A 85 6.76 -6.13 -1.91
CA HIS A 85 7.13 -6.56 -3.27
C HIS A 85 8.54 -7.21 -3.37
N ILE A 86 9.08 -7.66 -2.23
CA ILE A 86 10.27 -8.51 -1.98
C ILE A 86 11.59 -8.09 -2.64
N GLN A 87 11.78 -6.81 -2.97
CA GLN A 87 13.08 -6.36 -3.47
C GLN A 87 13.89 -5.69 -2.37
N GLY A 88 14.76 -6.45 -1.70
CA GLY A 88 15.73 -5.96 -0.69
C GLY A 88 16.62 -4.78 -1.09
N LYS A 89 16.66 -4.42 -2.37
CA LYS A 89 17.41 -3.28 -2.93
C LYS A 89 16.53 -2.05 -3.23
N SER A 90 15.22 -2.12 -3.01
CA SER A 90 14.25 -1.15 -3.50
C SER A 90 13.75 -0.18 -2.42
N ASN A 91 12.94 0.75 -2.88
CA ASN A 91 12.07 1.63 -2.11
C ASN A 91 11.17 0.92 -1.08
N ASP A 92 10.96 -0.40 -1.23
CA ASP A 92 10.20 -1.19 -0.27
C ASP A 92 10.87 -1.22 1.10
N ALA A 93 12.20 -1.16 1.20
CA ALA A 93 12.89 -1.07 2.48
C ALA A 93 12.60 0.26 3.20
N SER A 94 12.45 1.35 2.44
CA SER A 94 12.06 2.65 2.96
C SER A 94 10.60 2.66 3.43
N LEU A 95 9.71 2.03 2.66
CA LEU A 95 8.31 1.86 3.06
C LEU A 95 8.19 0.96 4.29
N ALA A 96 8.91 -0.16 4.34
CA ALA A 96 8.94 -1.06 5.48
C ALA A 96 9.40 -0.33 6.75
N ALA A 97 10.47 0.46 6.66
CA ALA A 97 10.91 1.31 7.76
C ALA A 97 9.85 2.33 8.20
N ALA A 98 9.08 2.88 7.25
CA ALA A 98 8.03 3.86 7.55
C ALA A 98 6.81 3.24 8.24
N LEU A 99 6.49 1.99 7.88
CA LEU A 99 5.33 1.25 8.38
C LEU A 99 5.61 0.49 9.66
N TYR A 100 6.87 0.12 9.93
CA TYR A 100 7.22 -0.66 11.11
C TYR A 100 6.74 0.04 12.41
N ASN A 101 6.16 -0.74 13.33
CA ASN A 101 5.49 -0.26 14.55
C ASN A 101 4.33 0.73 14.34
N THR A 102 3.77 0.82 13.13
CA THR A 102 2.54 1.59 12.87
C THR A 102 1.31 0.68 12.81
N ASN A 103 0.12 1.27 12.85
CA ASN A 103 -1.12 0.54 12.63
C ASN A 103 -1.26 -0.02 11.20
N PHE A 104 -0.44 0.40 10.23
CA PHE A 104 -0.37 -0.19 8.89
C PHE A 104 0.62 -1.34 8.75
N TRP A 105 1.41 -1.68 9.77
CA TRP A 105 2.20 -2.91 9.75
C TRP A 105 1.26 -4.12 9.72
N GLY A 106 1.41 -5.01 8.72
CA GLY A 106 0.45 -6.09 8.45
C GLY A 106 -0.72 -5.72 7.53
N ALA A 107 -0.75 -4.51 6.97
CA ALA A 107 -1.76 -4.10 5.99
C ALA A 107 -1.69 -4.92 4.69
N PHE A 108 -2.84 -5.05 4.02
CA PHE A 108 -2.88 -5.52 2.64
C PHE A 108 -2.24 -4.47 1.72
N MET A 109 -1.49 -4.91 0.71
CA MET A 109 -0.82 -4.05 -0.25
C MET A 109 -1.07 -4.53 -1.67
N THR A 110 -1.26 -3.59 -2.59
CA THR A 110 -1.40 -3.85 -4.03
C THR A 110 -1.06 -2.59 -4.83
N ASP A 111 -1.08 -2.69 -6.16
CA ASP A 111 -1.05 -1.55 -7.07
C ASP A 111 -2.44 -1.29 -7.67
N LEU A 112 -2.74 -0.04 -8.07
CA LEU A 112 -3.95 0.26 -8.84
C LEU A 112 -3.90 -0.35 -10.24
N ASN A 113 -2.81 -0.09 -10.94
CA ASN A 113 -2.65 -0.49 -12.33
C ASN A 113 -1.69 -1.67 -12.42
N HIS A 114 -2.12 -2.76 -13.04
CA HIS A 114 -1.34 -4.00 -13.14
C HIS A 114 -0.39 -4.04 -14.36
N GLU A 115 -0.14 -2.91 -15.02
CA GLU A 115 0.89 -2.78 -16.04
C GLU A 115 2.29 -2.77 -15.41
N TYR A 116 3.10 -3.79 -15.74
CA TYR A 116 4.49 -3.84 -15.33
C TYR A 116 5.35 -2.82 -16.08
N ASN A 117 5.82 -1.80 -15.35
CA ASN A 117 6.65 -0.75 -15.91
C ASN A 117 7.49 -0.08 -14.80
N SER A 118 8.83 -0.21 -14.86
CA SER A 118 9.69 0.46 -13.86
C SER A 118 9.67 1.99 -13.99
N ASN A 119 9.24 2.52 -15.14
CA ASN A 119 9.03 3.95 -15.33
C ASN A 119 7.55 4.31 -15.16
N SER A 120 7.18 4.66 -13.92
CA SER A 120 5.82 5.05 -13.56
C SER A 120 5.29 6.29 -14.29
N SER A 121 6.12 7.05 -15.01
CA SER A 121 5.63 8.14 -15.88
C SER A 121 4.80 7.67 -17.06
N ASN A 122 5.03 6.43 -17.50
CA ASN A 122 4.43 5.88 -18.70
C ASN A 122 3.08 5.22 -18.43
N VAL A 123 2.83 4.87 -17.17
CA VAL A 123 1.56 4.31 -16.71
C VAL A 123 0.67 5.46 -16.26
N LYS A 124 -0.65 5.34 -16.44
CA LYS A 124 -1.63 6.27 -15.86
C LYS A 124 -2.73 5.44 -15.21
N ALA A 125 -2.90 5.60 -13.91
CA ALA A 125 -4.03 5.00 -13.22
C ALA A 125 -5.33 5.68 -13.65
N LYS A 126 -6.40 4.89 -13.77
CA LYS A 126 -7.72 5.32 -14.21
C LYS A 126 -8.78 4.94 -13.17
N ILE A 127 -9.95 5.55 -13.27
CA ILE A 127 -11.11 5.26 -12.42
C ILE A 127 -11.47 3.76 -12.43
N LEU A 128 -11.41 3.13 -13.61
CA LEU A 128 -11.61 1.68 -13.77
C LEU A 128 -10.60 0.84 -12.96
N ASP A 129 -9.38 1.33 -12.74
CA ASP A 129 -8.39 0.64 -11.91
C ASP A 129 -8.80 0.65 -10.42
N VAL A 130 -9.48 1.71 -9.97
CA VAL A 130 -10.06 1.78 -8.61
C VAL A 130 -11.26 0.84 -8.48
N GLU A 131 -12.10 0.74 -9.50
CA GLU A 131 -13.21 -0.24 -9.55
C GLU A 131 -12.68 -1.68 -9.42
N HIS A 132 -11.68 -2.03 -10.22
CA HIS A 132 -11.03 -3.34 -10.16
C HIS A 132 -10.41 -3.61 -8.78
N LEU A 133 -9.82 -2.60 -8.15
CA LEU A 133 -9.34 -2.71 -6.77
C LEU A 133 -10.48 -3.05 -5.81
N PHE A 134 -11.62 -2.34 -5.85
CA PHE A 134 -12.75 -2.62 -4.97
C PHE A 134 -13.34 -4.01 -5.20
N ASP A 135 -13.45 -4.45 -6.46
CA ASP A 135 -13.85 -5.82 -6.78
C ASP A 135 -12.87 -6.85 -6.21
N ARG A 136 -11.56 -6.57 -6.31
CA ARG A 136 -10.51 -7.42 -5.76
C ARG A 136 -10.60 -7.52 -4.23
N LEU A 137 -10.79 -6.40 -3.54
CA LEU A 137 -10.97 -6.37 -2.09
C LEU A 137 -12.20 -7.17 -1.66
N LYS A 138 -13.30 -7.07 -2.40
CA LYS A 138 -14.51 -7.88 -2.18
C LYS A 138 -14.25 -9.37 -2.35
N GLN A 139 -13.54 -9.79 -3.41
CA GLN A 139 -13.15 -11.19 -3.62
C GLN A 139 -12.31 -11.73 -2.45
N LEU A 140 -11.42 -10.89 -1.90
CA LEU A 140 -10.58 -11.24 -0.76
C LEU A 140 -11.29 -11.13 0.59
N ASN A 141 -12.59 -10.81 0.62
CA ASN A 141 -13.33 -10.53 1.86
C ASN A 141 -12.60 -9.49 2.74
N ILE A 142 -12.06 -8.46 2.09
CA ILE A 142 -11.47 -7.25 2.68
C ILE A 142 -12.55 -6.18 2.51
N THR A 143 -13.54 -6.21 3.40
CA THR A 143 -14.73 -5.37 3.30
C THR A 143 -15.10 -4.76 4.65
N THR A 144 -15.81 -3.64 4.58
CA THR A 144 -16.45 -2.84 5.64
C THR A 144 -17.64 -3.58 6.27
N ASN A 145 -17.49 -4.80 6.78
CA ASN A 145 -18.66 -5.55 7.23
C ASN A 145 -19.21 -5.15 8.62
N ASN A 146 -18.63 -4.17 9.34
CA ASN A 146 -19.01 -3.89 10.73
C ASN A 146 -18.91 -2.40 11.14
N ASN A 147 -19.27 -1.45 10.28
CA ASN A 147 -19.10 0.00 10.56
C ASN A 147 -17.63 0.43 10.81
N ASP A 148 -16.66 -0.40 10.45
CA ASP A 148 -15.24 -0.08 10.57
C ASP A 148 -14.77 0.66 9.31
N ASP A 149 -14.06 1.77 9.53
CA ASP A 149 -13.44 2.57 8.49
C ASP A 149 -12.34 1.78 7.77
N ILE A 150 -12.40 1.70 6.44
CA ILE A 150 -11.25 1.24 5.65
C ILE A 150 -10.31 2.42 5.41
N LYS A 151 -9.04 2.24 5.76
CA LYS A 151 -8.02 3.28 5.62
C LYS A 151 -7.03 2.91 4.55
N PHE A 152 -6.96 3.76 3.53
CA PHE A 152 -6.04 3.65 2.42
C PHE A 152 -4.84 4.58 2.61
N ILE A 153 -3.65 4.04 2.38
CA ILE A 153 -2.47 4.82 2.03
C ILE A 153 -2.32 4.75 0.51
N ALA A 154 -2.47 5.88 -0.17
CA ALA A 154 -2.15 6.03 -1.59
C ALA A 154 -0.70 6.52 -1.73
N ILE A 155 0.13 5.77 -2.44
CA ILE A 155 1.53 6.11 -2.68
C ILE A 155 1.60 7.02 -3.91
N GLY A 156 2.01 8.27 -3.68
CA GLY A 156 2.16 9.27 -4.72
C GLY A 156 0.86 9.95 -5.15
N ASN A 157 1.01 11.00 -5.96
CA ASN A 157 -0.10 11.83 -6.42
C ASN A 157 -1.06 11.10 -7.36
N ASP A 158 -0.54 10.27 -8.25
CA ASP A 158 -1.36 9.62 -9.27
C ASP A 158 -2.41 8.72 -8.60
N ALA A 159 -1.97 7.80 -7.73
CA ALA A 159 -2.89 6.92 -7.01
C ALA A 159 -3.91 7.69 -6.16
N PHE A 160 -3.45 8.72 -5.44
CA PHE A 160 -4.34 9.55 -4.61
C PHE A 160 -5.39 10.30 -5.44
N ASN A 161 -4.98 10.90 -6.55
CA ASN A 161 -5.89 11.65 -7.43
C ASN A 161 -6.86 10.72 -8.14
N THR A 162 -6.43 9.52 -8.57
CA THR A 162 -7.34 8.53 -9.16
C THR A 162 -8.44 8.11 -8.17
N PHE A 163 -8.11 7.89 -6.89
CA PHE A 163 -9.13 7.68 -5.85
C PHE A 163 -10.06 8.88 -5.72
N LYS A 164 -9.51 10.10 -5.67
CA LYS A 164 -10.30 11.31 -5.53
C LYS A 164 -11.26 11.50 -6.71
N ASP A 165 -10.81 11.24 -7.93
CA ASP A 165 -11.62 11.33 -9.14
C ASP A 165 -12.74 10.28 -9.13
N TYR A 166 -12.42 9.02 -8.81
CA TYR A 166 -13.41 7.94 -8.64
C TYR A 166 -14.52 8.31 -7.65
N PHE A 167 -14.15 8.78 -6.45
CA PHE A 167 -15.12 9.13 -5.42
C PHE A 167 -15.92 10.39 -5.74
N ASN A 168 -15.35 11.33 -6.50
CA ASN A 168 -16.11 12.47 -7.03
C ASN A 168 -17.15 12.03 -8.06
N GLU A 169 -16.83 11.08 -8.95
CA GLU A 169 -17.81 10.52 -9.88
C GLU A 169 -18.94 9.81 -9.12
N LEU A 170 -18.62 8.95 -8.14
CA LEU A 170 -19.64 8.31 -7.30
C LEU A 170 -20.53 9.32 -6.56
N LYS A 171 -19.96 10.43 -6.08
CA LYS A 171 -20.73 11.53 -5.47
C LYS A 171 -21.67 12.19 -6.47
N ASN A 172 -21.22 12.43 -7.70
CA ASN A 172 -22.03 13.07 -8.73
C ASN A 172 -23.20 12.18 -9.17
N HIS A 173 -23.08 10.87 -9.04
CA HIS A 173 -24.15 9.92 -9.37
C HIS A 173 -25.15 9.65 -8.23
N ASN A 174 -24.79 9.94 -6.97
CA ASN A 174 -25.67 9.71 -5.83
C ASN A 174 -25.47 10.80 -4.75
N HIS A 175 -26.49 11.66 -4.59
CA HIS A 175 -26.45 12.79 -3.66
C HIS A 175 -26.31 12.41 -2.17
N ASN A 176 -26.52 11.13 -1.81
CA ASN A 176 -26.28 10.66 -0.45
C ASN A 176 -24.79 10.43 -0.14
N ASN A 177 -23.97 10.27 -1.17
CA ASN A 177 -22.53 10.11 -1.01
C ASN A 177 -21.88 11.45 -0.62
N LYS A 178 -20.97 11.41 0.34
CA LYS A 178 -20.26 12.61 0.84
C LYS A 178 -18.76 12.43 0.73
N ILE A 179 -18.10 13.41 0.12
CA ILE A 179 -16.64 13.55 0.16
C ILE A 179 -16.28 14.75 1.03
N ASN A 180 -15.40 14.53 2.02
CA ASN A 180 -14.89 15.54 2.92
C ASN A 180 -13.37 15.66 2.73
N VAL A 181 -12.91 16.79 2.20
CA VAL A 181 -11.47 17.02 1.98
C VAL A 181 -10.89 17.60 3.27
N ILE A 182 -10.03 16.83 3.93
CA ILE A 182 -9.39 17.22 5.20
C ILE A 182 -8.14 18.07 4.93
N SER A 183 -7.37 17.70 3.90
CA SER A 183 -6.16 18.41 3.48
C SER A 183 -5.84 18.12 2.02
N ASP A 184 -4.75 18.70 1.51
CA ASP A 184 -4.17 18.37 0.20
C ASP A 184 -3.68 16.91 0.12
N ARG A 185 -3.57 16.21 1.25
CA ARG A 185 -3.10 14.82 1.35
C ARG A 185 -4.14 13.86 1.88
N GLN A 186 -5.34 14.31 2.25
CA GLN A 186 -6.29 13.46 2.92
C GLN A 186 -7.72 13.84 2.63
N PHE A 187 -8.56 12.85 2.36
CA PHE A 187 -10.00 13.01 2.27
C PHE A 187 -10.72 11.78 2.78
N GLU A 188 -11.96 11.97 3.18
CA GLU A 188 -12.90 10.93 3.56
C GLU A 188 -13.97 10.80 2.49
N PHE A 189 -14.40 9.56 2.22
CA PHE A 189 -15.60 9.28 1.46
C PHE A 189 -16.56 8.45 2.31
N ASN A 190 -17.80 8.88 2.37
CA ASN A 190 -18.88 8.20 3.05
C ASN A 190 -19.98 7.87 2.04
N ASP A 191 -20.34 6.59 1.95
CA ASP A 191 -21.62 6.16 1.41
C ASP A 191 -22.51 5.61 2.54
N ASN A 192 -23.73 5.17 2.22
CA ASN A 192 -24.69 4.69 3.23
C ASN A 192 -24.21 3.45 4.03
N ASN A 193 -23.19 2.74 3.53
CA ASN A 193 -22.72 1.48 4.07
C ASN A 193 -21.24 1.52 4.48
N ASN A 194 -20.47 2.46 3.95
CA ASN A 194 -19.01 2.44 4.00
C ASN A 194 -18.43 3.81 4.31
N HIS A 195 -17.38 3.82 5.12
CA HIS A 195 -16.53 4.97 5.33
C HIS A 195 -15.09 4.62 4.92
N TYR A 196 -14.50 5.48 4.09
CA TYR A 196 -13.14 5.34 3.60
C TYR A 196 -12.33 6.58 3.92
N LEU A 197 -11.15 6.39 4.52
CA LEU A 197 -10.16 7.43 4.71
C LEU A 197 -8.99 7.20 3.77
N ILE A 198 -8.76 8.13 2.84
CA ILE A 198 -7.69 8.03 1.85
C ILE A 198 -6.61 9.05 2.22
N THR A 199 -5.39 8.59 2.46
CA THR A 199 -4.24 9.42 2.81
C THR A 199 -3.10 9.24 1.81
N ARG A 200 -2.61 10.34 1.25
CA ARG A 200 -1.44 10.41 0.36
C ARG A 200 -0.15 10.37 1.17
N ILE A 201 0.78 9.48 0.78
CA ILE A 201 2.20 9.61 1.13
C ILE A 201 3.02 9.94 -0.14
N PRO A 202 4.18 10.62 -0.01
CA PRO A 202 5.10 10.82 -1.14
C PRO A 202 5.45 9.51 -1.86
N ASP A 203 5.72 9.62 -3.16
CA ASP A 203 6.32 8.53 -3.93
C ASP A 203 7.83 8.43 -3.64
N TYR A 204 8.42 7.28 -3.93
CA TYR A 204 9.81 6.92 -3.66
C TYR A 204 10.76 7.14 -4.83
N SER A 205 10.35 7.82 -5.91
CA SER A 205 11.13 7.85 -7.16
C SER A 205 12.51 8.49 -6.98
N GLY A 206 13.52 7.67 -6.72
CA GLY A 206 14.90 8.07 -6.45
C GLY A 206 15.75 8.37 -7.68
N ASN A 207 15.19 8.90 -8.77
CA ASN A 207 15.99 9.34 -9.92
C ASN A 207 15.42 10.61 -10.58
N ASN A 208 16.33 11.56 -10.81
CA ASN A 208 16.17 12.88 -11.43
C ASN A 208 15.48 12.85 -12.82
N GLN A 209 14.17 12.63 -12.92
CA GLN A 209 13.42 12.87 -14.16
C GLN A 209 12.02 13.45 -13.91
N GLY A 210 11.92 14.79 -14.03
CA GLY A 210 10.69 15.59 -14.01
C GLY A 210 10.41 16.28 -12.68
N PRO A 211 9.50 17.30 -12.64
CA PRO A 211 9.14 18.01 -11.41
C PRO A 211 8.29 17.09 -10.55
N ARG A 212 8.94 16.16 -9.87
CA ARG A 212 8.34 15.18 -8.96
C ARG A 212 8.93 15.46 -7.59
N GLU A 213 8.07 15.57 -6.60
CA GLU A 213 8.44 15.83 -5.20
C GLU A 213 9.58 14.88 -4.78
N ASN A 214 10.81 15.38 -4.67
CA ASN A 214 11.95 14.70 -4.01
C ASN A 214 11.71 14.57 -2.48
N ASP A 215 10.46 14.41 -2.05
CA ASP A 215 9.99 14.62 -0.67
C ASP A 215 9.92 13.34 0.16
N TRP A 216 10.42 12.20 -0.35
CA TRP A 216 10.53 11.02 0.49
C TRP A 216 11.52 11.26 1.63
N ASN A 217 10.94 11.57 2.79
CA ASN A 217 11.64 11.74 4.05
C ASN A 217 10.95 10.82 5.06
N LEU A 218 11.68 9.81 5.54
CA LEU A 218 11.12 8.75 6.36
C LEU A 218 10.46 9.30 7.62
N THR A 219 11.09 10.25 8.31
CA THR A 219 10.50 10.95 9.47
C THR A 219 9.15 11.60 9.13
N LYS A 220 9.06 12.35 8.01
CA LYS A 220 7.79 12.98 7.57
C LYS A 220 6.73 11.92 7.24
N VAL A 221 7.10 10.88 6.50
CA VAL A 221 6.17 9.81 6.11
C VAL A 221 5.66 9.07 7.35
N ASN A 222 6.54 8.70 8.27
CA ASN A 222 6.16 8.01 9.51
C ASN A 222 5.20 8.86 10.34
N LYS A 223 5.40 10.18 10.39
CA LYS A 223 4.46 11.11 11.05
C LYS A 223 3.08 11.11 10.38
N ILE A 224 3.02 11.12 9.04
CA ILE A 224 1.76 11.03 8.30
C ILE A 224 1.06 9.71 8.64
N ILE A 225 1.75 8.58 8.52
CA ILE A 225 1.18 7.25 8.77
C ILE A 225 0.67 7.13 10.22
N LYS A 226 1.46 7.57 11.21
CA LYS A 226 1.07 7.55 12.64
C LYS A 226 -0.12 8.47 12.95
N SER A 227 -0.42 9.46 12.10
CA SER A 227 -1.58 10.34 12.30
C SER A 227 -2.89 9.72 11.83
N ILE A 228 -2.84 8.67 11.01
CA ILE A 228 -4.01 7.92 10.57
C ILE A 228 -4.48 7.05 11.74
N LYS A 229 -5.53 7.47 12.45
CA LYS A 229 -6.14 6.72 13.55
C LYS A 229 -7.07 5.66 13.00
#